data_AF-A0A5U2ZT45-F1
#
_entry.id   AF-A0A5U2ZT45-F1
#
_cell.length_a   1.000
_cell.length_b   1.000
_cell.length_c   1.000
_cell.angle_alpha   90.00
_cell.angle_beta   90.00
_cell.angle_gamma   90.00
#
_symmetry.space_group_name_H-M   'P 1'
#
loop_
_entity.id
_entity.type
_entity.pdbx_description
1 polymer ?
#
loop_
_entity_poly.entity_id
_entity_poly.type
_entity_poly.pdbx_seq_one_letter_code
_entity_poly.pdbx_strand_id
1 'polypeptide(L)'
;MKNDTSELSNLPTAFVKKLQNYDELKKRQDESEKSYALIVIGILALICLALGIAKTDSEDWFSQWQFTCILLSIIFSTLWLGVFIERTLIFKVLWNSIITKCITSIAISGLIIFCTAKSSALLNGVFGIDSSSFPYTRSFLTGFLFLKYINPILS
;
A
#
# COMPACT_ATOMS: atom_id res chain seq x y z
N MET A 1 58.49 22.09 20.53
CA MET A 1 57.77 22.37 19.27
C MET A 1 57.03 21.10 18.87
N LYS A 2 55.73 21.02 19.17
CA LYS A 2 54.95 19.79 19.05
C LYS A 2 53.83 20.00 18.03
N ASN A 3 54.04 19.42 16.86
CA ASN A 3 53.05 18.66 16.09
C ASN A 3 51.84 19.36 15.42
N ASP A 4 51.96 20.63 15.00
CA ASP A 4 50.86 21.33 14.28
C ASP A 4 50.60 20.80 12.86
N THR A 5 51.61 20.22 12.20
CA THR A 5 51.47 19.67 10.83
C THR A 5 50.66 18.38 10.75
N SER A 6 50.55 17.63 11.86
CA SER A 6 49.77 16.39 11.91
C SER A 6 48.26 16.63 12.06
N GLU A 7 47.86 17.76 12.64
CA GLU A 7 46.44 18.11 12.77
C GLU A 7 45.88 18.64 11.46
N LEU A 8 46.68 19.39 10.68
CA LEU A 8 46.28 19.88 9.36
C LEU A 8 46.08 18.76 8.32
N SER A 9 46.84 17.67 8.39
CA SER A 9 46.65 16.53 7.48
C SER A 9 45.40 15.69 7.79
N ASN A 10 44.91 15.75 9.03
CA ASN A 10 43.74 14.99 9.50
C ASN A 10 42.42 15.78 9.40
N LEU A 11 42.48 17.08 9.13
CA LEU A 11 41.32 17.93 8.86
C LEU A 11 40.43 17.43 7.70
N PRO A 12 40.94 17.07 6.51
CA PRO A 12 40.10 16.60 5.41
C PRO A 12 39.43 15.25 5.72
N THR A 13 40.11 14.33 6.39
CA THR A 13 39.52 13.03 6.79
C THR A 13 38.48 13.20 7.90
N ALA A 14 38.71 14.11 8.85
CA ALA A 14 37.73 14.46 9.87
C ALA A 14 36.47 15.13 9.27
N PHE A 15 36.63 15.99 8.26
CA PHE A 15 35.52 16.60 7.53
C PHE A 15 34.69 15.57 6.75
N VAL A 16 35.36 14.67 6.01
CA VAL A 16 34.69 13.58 5.28
C VAL A 16 33.91 12.67 6.23
N LYS A 17 34.52 12.30 7.37
CA LYS A 17 33.86 11.47 8.38
C LYS A 17 32.65 12.18 9.02
N LYS A 18 32.73 13.49 9.21
CA LYS A 18 31.61 14.31 9.73
C LYS A 18 30.47 14.38 8.71
N LEU A 19 30.77 14.55 7.42
CA LEU A 19 29.79 14.52 6.34
C LEU A 19 29.10 13.16 6.22
N GLN A 20 29.87 12.05 6.26
CA GLN A 20 29.30 10.70 6.27
C GLN A 20 28.37 10.46 7.46
N ASN A 21 28.78 10.89 8.66
CA ASN A 21 27.93 10.81 9.84
C ASN A 21 26.64 11.64 9.68
N TYR A 22 26.70 12.83 9.08
CA TYR A 22 25.52 13.65 8.79
C TYR A 22 24.56 12.98 7.80
N ASP A 23 25.07 12.36 6.73
CA ASP A 23 24.27 11.61 5.76
C ASP A 23 23.63 10.35 6.36
N GLU A 24 24.37 9.63 7.21
CA GLU A 24 23.82 8.47 7.94
C GLU A 24 22.74 8.87 8.95
N LEU A 25 22.93 9.97 9.68
CA LEU A 25 21.94 10.50 10.62
C LEU A 25 20.67 10.94 9.87
N LYS A 26 20.83 11.62 8.73
CA LYS A 26 19.71 12.05 7.89
C LYS A 26 18.95 10.86 7.30
N LYS A 27 19.65 9.81 6.83
CA LYS A 27 19.02 8.56 6.38
C LYS A 27 18.25 7.86 7.50
N ARG A 28 18.85 7.75 8.70
CA ARG A 28 18.17 7.15 9.86
C ARG A 28 16.94 7.95 10.28
N GLN A 29 17.02 9.27 10.23
CA GLN A 29 15.89 10.13 10.54
C GLN A 29 14.75 9.97 9.53
N ASP A 30 15.06 9.96 8.23
CA ASP A 30 14.07 9.78 7.16
C ASP A 30 13.44 8.36 7.20
N GLU A 31 14.22 7.32 7.47
CA GLU A 31 13.70 5.97 7.71
C GLU A 31 12.84 5.88 8.99
N SER A 32 13.18 6.63 10.03
CA SER A 32 12.42 6.69 11.28
C SER A 32 11.10 7.42 11.10
N GLU A 33 11.10 8.61 10.47
CA GLU A 33 9.90 9.40 10.17
C GLU A 33 8.92 8.61 9.28
N LYS A 34 9.43 7.93 8.24
CA LYS A 34 8.64 7.02 7.39
C LYS A 34 8.05 5.86 8.19
N SER A 35 8.79 5.33 9.16
CA SER A 35 8.30 4.26 10.03
C SER A 35 7.20 4.75 10.98
N TYR A 36 7.31 5.96 11.52
CA TYR A 36 6.28 6.58 12.37
C TYR A 36 5.01 6.88 11.60
N ALA A 37 5.12 7.44 10.39
CA ALA A 37 3.96 7.72 9.54
C ALA A 37 3.13 6.45 9.26
N LEU A 38 3.79 5.31 9.06
CA LEU A 38 3.11 4.03 8.85
C LEU A 38 2.37 3.53 10.07
N ILE A 39 2.95 3.70 11.26
CA ILE A 39 2.29 3.32 12.52
C ILE A 39 1.04 4.17 12.71
N VAL A 40 1.12 5.48 12.46
CA VAL A 40 -0.02 6.40 12.57
C VAL A 40 -1.14 6.02 11.59
N ILE A 41 -0.81 5.74 10.33
CA ILE A 41 -1.80 5.33 9.32
C ILE A 41 -2.46 3.99 9.71
N GLY A 42 -1.70 3.03 10.21
CA GLY A 42 -2.23 1.74 10.64
C GLY A 42 -3.18 1.87 11.84
N ILE A 43 -2.82 2.70 12.83
CA ILE A 43 -3.68 3.00 13.98
C ILE A 43 -4.95 3.72 13.53
N LEU A 44 -4.83 4.71 12.63
CA LEU A 44 -5.98 5.44 12.10
C LEU A 44 -6.95 4.52 11.35
N ALA A 45 -6.43 3.57 10.56
CA ALA A 45 -7.24 2.56 9.90
C ALA A 45 -8.02 1.72 10.91
N LEU A 46 -7.34 1.23 11.96
CA LEU A 46 -7.98 0.43 13.02
C LEU A 46 -9.07 1.19 13.79
N ILE A 47 -8.82 2.47 14.12
CA ILE A 47 -9.81 3.33 14.76
C ILE A 47 -11.04 3.50 13.86
N CYS A 48 -10.81 3.77 12.56
CA CYS A 48 -11.90 3.95 11.61
C CYS A 48 -12.71 2.65 11.41
N LEU A 49 -12.03 1.49 11.40
CA LEU A 49 -12.67 0.19 11.37
C LEU A 49 -13.55 -0.01 12.61
N ALA A 50 -12.98 0.21 13.80
CA ALA A 50 -13.64 -0.01 15.08
C ALA A 50 -14.89 0.87 15.22
N LEU A 51 -14.82 2.13 14.80
CA LEU A 51 -15.97 3.04 14.74
C LEU A 51 -17.00 2.62 13.70
N GLY A 52 -16.55 2.09 12.56
CA GLY A 52 -17.42 1.61 11.49
C GLY A 52 -18.22 0.37 11.84
N ILE A 53 -17.65 -0.56 12.62
CA ILE A 53 -18.32 -1.81 13.05
C ILE A 53 -19.03 -1.70 14.40
N ALA A 54 -18.86 -0.57 15.11
CA ALA A 54 -19.49 -0.36 16.41
C ALA A 54 -21.02 -0.47 16.28
N LYS A 55 -21.65 -1.17 17.22
CA LYS A 55 -23.09 -1.35 17.22
C LYS A 55 -23.73 -0.06 17.74
N THR A 56 -24.40 0.66 16.85
CA THR A 56 -25.09 1.93 17.12
C THR A 56 -26.58 1.73 16.86
N ASP A 57 -27.43 2.32 17.70
CA ASP A 57 -28.88 2.27 17.51
C ASP A 57 -29.29 3.01 16.24
N SER A 58 -30.34 2.54 15.56
CA SER A 58 -30.75 3.03 14.23
C SER A 58 -31.19 4.50 14.19
N GLU A 59 -31.42 5.14 15.35
CA GLU A 59 -31.81 6.55 15.46
C GLU A 59 -30.63 7.51 15.70
N ASP A 60 -29.41 6.99 15.87
CA ASP A 60 -28.23 7.81 16.08
C ASP A 60 -27.75 8.44 14.76
N TRP A 61 -27.50 9.74 14.79
CA TRP A 61 -26.93 10.53 13.70
C TRP A 61 -25.62 9.95 13.15
N PHE A 62 -24.91 9.17 13.97
CA PHE A 62 -23.64 8.54 13.63
C PHE A 62 -23.81 7.29 12.74
N SER A 63 -24.97 6.64 12.74
CA SER A 63 -25.27 5.45 11.93
C SER A 63 -25.06 5.71 10.43
N GLN A 64 -25.38 6.93 9.97
CA GLN A 64 -25.17 7.35 8.57
C GLN A 64 -23.68 7.42 8.17
N TRP A 65 -22.78 7.64 9.14
CA TRP A 65 -21.34 7.80 8.89
C TRP A 65 -20.56 6.49 9.03
N GLN A 66 -21.16 5.44 9.60
CA GLN A 66 -20.51 4.15 9.81
C GLN A 66 -20.02 3.53 8.50
N PHE A 67 -20.85 3.58 7.45
CA PHE A 67 -20.47 3.07 6.13
C PHE A 67 -19.26 3.84 5.55
N THR A 68 -19.23 5.15 5.73
CA THR A 68 -18.10 6.00 5.33
C THR A 68 -16.85 5.66 6.12
N CYS A 69 -16.96 5.40 7.43
CA CYS A 69 -15.84 4.96 8.26
C CYS A 69 -15.28 3.60 7.82
N ILE A 70 -16.13 2.64 7.44
CA ILE A 70 -15.69 1.35 6.90
C ILE A 70 -14.93 1.55 5.58
N LEU A 71 -15.47 2.35 4.66
CA LEU A 71 -14.79 2.67 3.40
C LEU A 71 -13.42 3.32 3.64
N LEU A 72 -13.36 4.28 4.55
CA LEU A 72 -12.13 5.00 4.87
C LEU A 72 -11.11 4.07 5.54
N SER A 73 -11.56 3.16 6.40
CA SER A 73 -10.73 2.10 6.97
C SER A 73 -10.13 1.19 5.89
N ILE A 74 -10.92 0.77 4.90
CA ILE A 74 -10.43 -0.08 3.80
C ILE A 74 -9.34 0.65 3.01
N ILE A 75 -9.54 1.95 2.73
CA ILE A 75 -8.56 2.78 2.02
C ILE A 75 -7.26 2.90 2.81
N PHE A 76 -7.31 3.30 4.08
CA PHE A 76 -6.11 3.42 4.91
C PHE A 76 -5.40 2.08 5.14
N SER A 77 -6.15 1.00 5.32
CA SER A 77 -5.57 -0.34 5.46
C SER A 77 -4.87 -0.78 4.16
N THR A 78 -5.43 -0.45 3.00
CA THR A 78 -4.81 -0.77 1.70
C THR A 78 -3.52 0.00 1.50
N LEU A 79 -3.51 1.30 1.84
CA LEU A 79 -2.31 2.13 1.78
C LEU A 79 -1.22 1.62 2.73
N TRP A 80 -1.60 1.28 3.97
CA TRP A 80 -0.68 0.71 4.95
C TRP A 80 -0.06 -0.59 4.43
N LEU A 81 -0.88 -1.50 3.91
CA LEU A 81 -0.43 -2.78 3.36
C LEU A 81 0.51 -2.59 2.15
N GLY A 82 0.17 -1.66 1.25
CA GLY A 82 1.00 -1.34 0.08
C GLY A 82 2.40 -0.87 0.46
N VAL A 83 2.50 0.10 1.38
CA VAL A 83 3.80 0.60 1.82
C VAL A 83 4.55 -0.44 2.68
N PHE A 84 3.83 -1.26 3.44
CA PHE A 84 4.43 -2.37 4.19
C PHE A 84 5.10 -3.38 3.26
N ILE A 85 4.43 -3.74 2.15
CA ILE A 85 4.98 -4.63 1.13
C ILE A 85 6.24 -4.02 0.50
N GLU A 86 6.22 -2.73 0.15
CA GLU A 86 7.39 -2.04 -0.42
C GLU A 86 8.62 -2.02 0.51
N ARG A 87 8.42 -2.00 1.84
CA ARG A 87 9.54 -2.09 2.80
C ARG A 87 10.23 -3.46 2.82
N THR A 88 9.62 -4.49 2.24
CA THR A 88 10.21 -5.83 2.21
C THR A 88 11.42 -5.85 1.26
N LEU A 89 12.58 -6.29 1.74
CA LEU A 89 13.84 -6.31 0.98
C LEU A 89 13.73 -6.97 -0.40
N ILE A 90 12.95 -8.05 -0.48
CA ILE A 90 12.69 -8.79 -1.72
C ILE A 90 11.95 -7.90 -2.72
N PHE A 91 10.90 -7.22 -2.27
CA PHE A 91 10.12 -6.31 -3.11
C PHE A 91 10.97 -5.10 -3.53
N LYS A 92 11.77 -4.54 -2.63
CA LYS A 92 12.66 -3.41 -2.95
C LYS A 92 13.67 -3.74 -4.07
N VAL A 93 14.23 -4.95 -4.07
CA VAL A 93 15.17 -5.40 -5.10
C VAL A 93 14.43 -5.71 -6.41
N LEU A 94 13.32 -6.44 -6.34
CA LEU A 94 12.54 -6.82 -7.52
C LEU A 94 11.95 -5.60 -8.23
N TRP A 95 11.44 -4.63 -7.45
CA TRP A 95 10.75 -3.43 -7.93
C TRP A 95 11.69 -2.30 -8.35
N ASN A 96 13.01 -2.43 -8.12
CA ASN A 96 13.98 -1.45 -8.64
C ASN A 96 14.14 -1.57 -10.17
N SER A 97 13.84 -2.75 -10.73
CA SER A 97 13.96 -3.02 -12.15
C SER A 97 12.74 -2.55 -12.94
N ILE A 98 12.94 -1.75 -13.98
CA ILE A 98 11.89 -1.28 -14.91
C ILE A 98 11.15 -2.46 -15.57
N ILE A 99 11.89 -3.51 -15.93
CA ILE A 99 11.31 -4.71 -16.56
C ILE A 99 10.30 -5.38 -15.63
N THR A 100 10.60 -5.50 -14.33
CA THR A 100 9.67 -6.06 -13.34
C THR A 100 8.38 -5.24 -13.28
N LYS A 101 8.48 -3.91 -13.23
CA LYS A 101 7.29 -3.03 -13.20
C LYS A 101 6.42 -3.22 -14.45
N CYS A 102 7.04 -3.33 -15.63
CA CYS A 102 6.32 -3.58 -16.88
C CYS A 102 5.63 -4.95 -16.88
N ILE A 103 6.35 -6.02 -16.52
CA ILE A 103 5.79 -7.38 -16.48
C ILE A 103 4.64 -7.45 -15.48
N THR A 104 4.81 -6.87 -14.29
CA THR A 104 3.76 -6.84 -13.26
C THR A 104 2.55 -6.04 -13.73
N SER A 105 2.75 -4.89 -14.38
CA SER A 105 1.65 -4.10 -14.95
C SER A 105 0.87 -4.86 -16.02
N ILE A 106 1.57 -5.54 -16.93
CA ILE A 106 0.95 -6.36 -17.98
C ILE A 106 0.18 -7.53 -17.36
N ALA A 107 0.78 -8.23 -16.39
CA ALA A 107 0.15 -9.35 -15.71
C ALA A 107 -1.12 -8.92 -14.95
N ILE A 108 -1.04 -7.83 -14.18
CA ILE A 108 -2.18 -7.28 -13.45
C ILE A 108 -3.28 -6.84 -14.42
N SER A 109 -2.93 -6.10 -15.48
CA SER A 109 -3.90 -5.62 -16.47
C SER A 109 -4.58 -6.79 -17.19
N GLY A 110 -3.82 -7.79 -17.61
CA GLY A 110 -4.35 -9.01 -18.22
C GLY A 110 -5.29 -9.77 -17.28
N LEU A 111 -4.93 -9.88 -16.01
CA LEU A 111 -5.76 -10.53 -15.00
C LEU A 111 -7.07 -9.76 -14.74
N ILE A 112 -7.02 -8.43 -14.68
CA ILE A 112 -8.21 -7.58 -14.54
C ILE A 112 -9.13 -7.74 -15.74
N ILE A 113 -8.59 -7.71 -16.97
CA ILE A 113 -9.39 -7.89 -18.20
C ILE A 113 -10.05 -9.28 -18.20
N PHE A 114 -9.30 -10.32 -17.83
CA PHE A 114 -9.83 -11.68 -17.73
C PHE A 114 -10.96 -11.79 -16.70
N CYS A 115 -10.78 -11.21 -15.51
CA CYS A 115 -11.80 -11.21 -14.47
C CYS A 115 -13.03 -10.41 -14.89
N THR A 116 -12.84 -9.29 -15.59
CA THR A 116 -13.93 -8.45 -16.12
C THR A 116 -14.75 -9.23 -17.13
N ALA A 117 -14.09 -9.90 -18.09
CA ALA A 117 -14.76 -10.72 -19.09
C ALA A 117 -15.55 -11.86 -18.45
N LYS A 118 -14.96 -12.55 -17.46
CA LYS A 118 -15.64 -13.60 -16.68
C LYS A 118 -16.83 -13.05 -15.90
N SER A 119 -16.69 -11.91 -15.25
CA SER A 119 -17.78 -11.25 -14.53
C SER A 119 -18.93 -10.89 -15.46
N SER A 120 -18.64 -10.34 -16.64
CA SER A 120 -19.65 -10.03 -17.66
C SER A 120 -20.38 -11.29 -18.11
N ALA A 121 -19.64 -12.37 -18.41
CA ALA A 121 -20.24 -13.64 -18.82
C ALA A 121 -21.14 -14.25 -17.74
N LEU A 122 -20.75 -14.15 -16.47
CA LEU A 122 -21.51 -14.67 -15.34
C LEU A 122 -22.80 -13.86 -15.11
N LEU A 123 -22.73 -12.53 -15.19
CA LEU A 123 -23.91 -11.67 -15.11
C LEU A 123 -24.88 -11.89 -16.28
N ASN A 124 -24.35 -11.95 -17.50
CA ASN A 124 -25.16 -12.24 -18.69
C ASN A 124 -25.85 -13.60 -18.57
N GLY A 125 -25.14 -14.61 -18.06
CA GLY A 125 -25.68 -15.96 -17.88
C GLY A 125 -26.77 -16.07 -16.80
N VAL A 126 -26.67 -15.31 -15.71
CA VAL A 126 -27.64 -15.34 -14.61
C VAL A 126 -28.88 -14.49 -14.91
N PHE A 127 -28.69 -13.28 -15.46
CA PHE A 127 -29.78 -12.32 -15.64
C PHE A 127 -30.35 -12.30 -17.06
N GLY A 128 -29.69 -12.93 -18.03
CA GLY A 128 -30.14 -12.94 -19.43
C GLY A 128 -30.10 -11.57 -20.13
N ILE A 129 -29.56 -10.55 -19.46
CA ILE A 129 -29.38 -9.20 -19.99
C ILE A 129 -27.91 -8.83 -20.01
N ASP A 130 -27.54 -7.86 -20.84
CA ASP A 130 -26.14 -7.47 -20.94
C ASP A 130 -25.63 -6.81 -19.65
N SER A 131 -24.47 -7.25 -19.21
CA SER A 131 -23.78 -6.88 -17.98
C SER A 131 -23.45 -5.38 -17.90
N SER A 132 -23.47 -4.67 -19.04
CA SER A 132 -23.40 -3.20 -19.04
C SER A 132 -24.55 -2.55 -18.25
N SER A 133 -25.68 -3.24 -18.09
CA SER A 133 -26.82 -2.79 -17.28
C SER A 133 -26.53 -2.81 -15.77
N PHE A 134 -25.51 -3.56 -15.33
CA PHE A 134 -25.12 -3.68 -13.92
C PHE A 134 -23.65 -3.30 -13.69
N PRO A 135 -23.25 -2.03 -13.93
CA PRO A 135 -21.86 -1.62 -13.88
C PRO A 135 -21.24 -1.80 -12.48
N TYR A 136 -22.00 -1.50 -11.42
CA TYR A 136 -21.53 -1.66 -10.04
C TYR A 136 -21.36 -3.12 -9.65
N THR A 137 -22.37 -3.96 -9.91
CA THR A 137 -22.32 -5.40 -9.63
C THR A 137 -21.19 -6.07 -10.40
N ARG A 138 -21.00 -5.69 -11.66
CA ARG A 138 -19.90 -6.18 -12.49
C ARG A 138 -18.54 -5.81 -11.92
N SER A 139 -18.34 -4.58 -11.45
CA SER A 139 -17.08 -4.17 -10.83
C SER A 139 -16.80 -4.92 -9.53
N PHE A 140 -17.81 -5.07 -8.65
CA PHE A 140 -17.66 -5.84 -7.41
C PHE A 140 -17.33 -7.31 -7.68
N LEU A 141 -18.05 -7.93 -8.61
CA LEU A 141 -17.84 -9.34 -8.97
C LEU A 141 -16.48 -9.54 -9.64
N THR A 142 -16.03 -8.59 -10.47
CA THR A 142 -14.67 -8.58 -11.06
C THR A 142 -13.60 -8.58 -9.96
N GLY A 143 -13.73 -7.69 -8.97
CA GLY A 143 -12.81 -7.64 -7.83
C GLY A 143 -12.80 -8.93 -7.00
N PHE A 144 -13.98 -9.52 -6.78
CA PHE A 144 -14.09 -10.81 -6.08
C PHE A 144 -13.43 -11.95 -6.86
N LEU A 145 -13.66 -12.04 -8.18
CA LEU A 145 -12.98 -13.05 -9.02
C LEU A 145 -11.46 -12.84 -9.04
N PHE A 146 -11.00 -11.59 -9.08
CA PHE A 146 -9.57 -11.28 -9.02
C PHE A 146 -8.93 -11.83 -7.75
N LEU A 147 -9.54 -11.57 -6.57
CA LEU A 147 -9.09 -12.13 -5.30
C LEU A 147 -9.15 -13.66 -5.29
N LYS A 148 -10.23 -14.25 -5.83
CA LYS A 148 -10.38 -15.71 -5.94
C LYS A 148 -9.25 -16.37 -6.73
N TYR A 149 -8.81 -15.75 -7.82
CA TYR A 149 -7.72 -16.28 -8.65
C TYR A 149 -6.33 -16.01 -8.07
N ILE A 150 -6.16 -14.97 -7.25
CA ILE A 150 -4.90 -14.71 -6.53
C ILE A 150 -4.76 -15.58 -5.29
N ASN A 151 -5.85 -15.99 -4.66
CA ASN A 151 -5.83 -16.82 -3.45
C ASN A 151 -4.89 -18.05 -3.51
N PRO A 152 -4.87 -18.88 -4.57
CA PRO A 152 -3.94 -20.02 -4.65
C PRO A 152 -2.47 -19.64 -4.80
N ILE A 153 -2.15 -18.38 -5.08
CA ILE A 153 -0.77 -17.86 -5.14
C ILE A 153 -0.30 -17.41 -3.75
N LEU A 154 -1.25 -17.08 -2.87
CA LEU A 154 -1.00 -16.53 -1.54
C LEU A 154 -1.06 -17.59 -0.42
N SER A 155 -1.74 -18.72 -0.69
CA SER A 155 -1.85 -19.90 0.20
C SER A 155 -0.70 -20.88 -0.02
#